data_AF-A0A355GYB4-F1
#
_entry.id   AF-A0A355GYB4-F1
#
_cell.length_a   1.000
_cell.length_b   1.000
_cell.length_c   1.000
_cell.angle_alpha   90.00
_cell.angle_beta   90.00
_cell.angle_gamma   90.00
#
_symmetry.space_group_name_H-M   'P 1'
#
loop_
_entity.id
_entity.type
_entity.pdbx_description
1 polymer ?
#
loop_
_entity_poly.entity_id
_entity_poly.type
_entity_poly.pdbx_seq_one_letter_code
_entity_poly.pdbx_strand_id
1 'polypeptide(L)'
;MLMYKRRRPLLIMWISKRNLISACIIIGLLTAVWFLMAPPDVAVLAPFSEAVSGKKVVIDAGHGGIDPGAKAPGITLEKNVNLDIAMHLKRLFSKAGVYVVMIRETDQDLAPDDFQGGMARRKKKDLEARVNLANNSGADLFLSIHANSFPGQSWSGAQTFYDRGEAESNTWARAVQSELVNQLGPNNRKVKSADFRVLSDTKMPAILVEVGFLSNPREARLLADQEYRVKVAESIYQGTVNYLVQKYSERGAQGERDEQPAVSSGGAAGQTGSTSAVNPETLRLKPGEAILYFASIDNDDNLQPEIRLIPGLMEKTSLSQQALLLLAELIKGPGPQSVLVATVPSAAKVNSARVDANGILMIDFTDDLVTGFQGGGRSEQLAVFSIVNTLTGIEGINGVKISIAGRADVSIGGHISLEDVFRRNEAILEIWKE
;
A
#
# COMPACT_ATOMS: atom_id res chain seq x y z
N MET A 1 50.49 -29.56 47.33
CA MET A 1 49.56 -30.55 47.94
C MET A 1 48.86 -29.88 49.12
N LEU A 2 47.52 -29.74 49.03
CA LEU A 2 46.51 -29.28 50.01
C LEU A 2 46.51 -27.79 50.48
N MET A 3 45.60 -27.03 49.86
CA MET A 3 45.08 -25.73 50.31
C MET A 3 44.30 -25.87 51.63
N TYR A 4 44.69 -25.14 52.67
CA TYR A 4 43.97 -25.06 53.94
C TYR A 4 42.76 -24.12 53.80
N LYS A 5 41.55 -24.68 53.65
CA LYS A 5 40.29 -23.92 53.64
C LYS A 5 40.08 -23.28 55.02
N ARG A 6 40.26 -21.96 55.14
CA ARG A 6 39.82 -21.17 56.31
C ARG A 6 38.33 -21.43 56.56
N ARG A 7 37.99 -22.07 57.68
CA ARG A 7 36.59 -22.23 58.12
C ARG A 7 36.05 -20.85 58.49
N ARG A 8 34.94 -20.44 57.88
CA ARG A 8 34.22 -19.22 58.28
C ARG A 8 33.64 -19.43 59.69
N PRO A 9 33.70 -18.42 60.59
CA PRO A 9 33.10 -18.55 61.91
C PRO A 9 31.58 -18.75 61.75
N LEU A 10 31.05 -19.76 62.44
CA LEU A 10 29.62 -20.03 62.55
C LEU A 10 29.06 -19.15 63.67
N LEU A 11 28.31 -18.12 63.30
CA LEU A 11 27.56 -17.31 64.25
C LEU A 11 26.20 -17.97 64.48
N ILE A 12 25.98 -18.54 65.66
CA ILE A 12 24.69 -19.12 66.05
C ILE A 12 23.96 -18.08 66.90
N MET A 13 22.94 -17.44 66.33
CA MET A 13 22.06 -16.53 67.07
C MET A 13 20.83 -17.31 67.56
N TRP A 14 20.63 -17.33 68.88
CA TRP A 14 19.42 -17.86 69.50
C TRP A 14 18.36 -16.76 69.59
N ILE A 15 17.30 -16.90 68.79
CA ILE A 15 16.15 -15.99 68.80
C ILE A 15 14.95 -16.73 69.42
N SER A 16 14.29 -16.11 70.39
CA SER A 16 13.06 -16.66 70.97
C SER A 16 11.92 -16.64 69.94
N LYS A 17 11.01 -17.62 69.99
CA LYS A 17 9.84 -17.66 69.07
C LYS A 17 9.05 -16.35 69.06
N ARG A 18 8.92 -15.69 70.23
CA ARG A 18 8.23 -14.40 70.35
C ARG A 18 8.93 -13.29 69.56
N ASN A 19 10.26 -13.20 69.66
CA ASN A 19 11.04 -12.19 68.95
C ASN A 19 11.08 -12.44 67.44
N LEU A 20 11.05 -13.71 67.01
CA LEU A 20 10.94 -14.07 65.59
C LEU A 20 9.60 -13.60 65.01
N ILE A 21 8.49 -13.85 65.72
CA ILE A 21 7.16 -13.41 65.30
C ILE A 21 7.09 -11.88 65.21
N SER A 22 7.61 -11.16 66.22
CA SER A 22 7.69 -9.69 66.18
C SER A 22 8.50 -9.18 64.99
N ALA A 23 9.64 -9.80 64.68
CA ALA A 23 10.46 -9.42 63.53
C ALA A 23 9.73 -9.64 62.20
N CYS A 24 9.04 -10.77 62.04
CA CYS A 24 8.22 -11.03 60.84
C CYS A 24 7.09 -10.01 60.68
N ILE A 25 6.42 -9.61 61.77
CA ILE A 25 5.37 -8.58 61.74
C ILE A 25 5.95 -7.22 61.33
N ILE A 26 7.10 -6.84 61.90
CA ILE A 26 7.77 -5.57 61.55
C ILE A 26 8.20 -5.56 60.09
N ILE A 27 8.79 -6.65 59.59
CA ILE A 27 9.17 -6.78 58.17
C ILE A 27 7.91 -6.73 57.29
N GLY A 28 6.82 -7.39 57.68
CA GLY A 28 5.53 -7.34 56.99
C GLY A 28 4.95 -5.92 56.93
N LEU A 29 5.02 -5.17 58.03
CA LEU A 29 4.56 -3.77 58.08
C LEU A 29 5.45 -2.85 57.26
N LEU A 30 6.78 -3.01 57.33
CA LEU A 30 7.72 -2.22 56.56
C LEU A 30 7.59 -2.48 55.05
N THR A 31 7.36 -3.73 54.65
CA THR A 31 7.10 -4.09 53.25
C THR A 31 5.75 -3.55 52.78
N ALA A 32 4.70 -3.60 53.60
CA ALA A 32 3.41 -2.99 53.28
C ALA A 32 3.52 -1.46 53.14
N VAL A 33 4.20 -0.78 54.07
CA VAL A 33 4.46 0.67 53.99
C VAL A 33 5.30 1.00 52.76
N TRP A 34 6.32 0.20 52.43
CA TRP A 34 7.09 0.37 51.20
C TRP A 34 6.21 0.19 49.95
N PHE A 35 5.26 -0.75 49.94
CA PHE A 35 4.32 -0.92 48.83
C PHE A 35 3.30 0.24 48.71
N LEU A 36 2.91 0.84 49.84
CA LEU A 36 2.02 2.02 49.90
C LEU A 36 2.75 3.32 49.56
N MET A 37 4.05 3.41 49.84
CA MET A 37 4.89 4.59 49.65
C MET A 37 5.75 4.54 48.38
N ALA A 38 5.91 3.35 47.78
CA ALA A 38 6.44 3.22 46.44
C ALA A 38 5.49 4.02 45.54
N PRO A 39 5.95 5.13 44.91
CA PRO A 39 5.12 5.76 43.91
C PRO A 39 4.78 4.65 42.92
N PRO A 40 3.51 4.45 42.55
CA PRO A 40 3.25 3.60 41.42
C PRO A 40 4.08 4.21 40.29
N ASP A 41 5.00 3.42 39.72
CA ASP A 41 5.59 3.75 38.42
C ASP A 41 4.44 3.65 37.41
N VAL A 42 3.49 4.57 37.50
CA VAL A 42 2.58 4.87 36.43
C VAL A 42 3.49 5.53 35.42
N ALA A 43 4.07 4.71 34.54
CA ALA A 43 4.49 5.20 33.25
C ALA A 43 3.25 5.87 32.68
N VAL A 44 3.16 7.20 32.84
CA VAL A 44 2.04 7.96 32.33
C VAL A 44 2.08 7.66 30.84
N LEU A 45 0.99 7.12 30.30
CA LEU A 45 0.78 6.99 28.85
C LEU A 45 0.75 8.37 28.15
N ALA A 46 1.26 9.44 28.79
CA ALA A 46 1.28 10.82 28.32
C ALA A 46 1.87 10.95 26.91
N PRO A 47 3.01 10.30 26.55
CA PRO A 47 3.50 10.39 25.17
C PRO A 47 2.50 9.82 24.15
N PHE A 48 1.79 8.75 24.49
CA PHE A 48 0.75 8.17 23.64
C PHE A 48 -0.48 9.08 23.55
N SER A 49 -1.02 9.52 24.70
CA SER A 49 -2.21 10.36 24.74
C SER A 49 -1.97 11.71 24.04
N GLU A 50 -0.80 12.33 24.23
CA GLU A 50 -0.45 13.62 23.61
C GLU A 50 -0.13 13.48 22.12
N ALA A 51 0.50 12.38 21.70
CA ALA A 51 0.79 12.13 20.30
C ALA A 51 -0.47 11.81 19.47
N VAL A 52 -1.43 11.10 20.07
CA VAL A 52 -2.57 10.50 19.37
C VAL A 52 -3.86 11.29 19.58
N SER A 53 -4.18 11.69 20.81
CA SER A 53 -5.46 12.36 21.10
C SER A 53 -5.55 13.71 20.40
N GLY A 54 -6.75 14.03 19.90
CA GLY A 54 -7.02 15.28 19.19
C GLY A 54 -6.59 15.31 17.73
N LYS A 55 -5.88 14.27 17.23
CA LYS A 55 -5.63 14.10 15.79
C LYS A 55 -6.92 13.88 15.04
N LYS A 56 -6.95 14.28 13.76
CA LYS A 56 -8.07 14.01 12.85
C LYS A 56 -7.60 13.12 11.71
N VAL A 57 -8.24 11.96 11.57
CA VAL A 57 -7.90 10.96 10.55
C VAL A 57 -9.11 10.74 9.64
N VAL A 58 -8.91 10.86 8.33
CA VAL A 58 -9.88 10.42 7.34
C VAL A 58 -9.70 8.93 7.10
N ILE A 59 -10.79 8.17 7.16
CA ILE A 59 -10.83 6.75 6.80
C ILE A 59 -11.71 6.60 5.57
N ASP A 60 -11.09 6.12 4.49
CA ASP A 60 -11.70 5.85 3.22
C ASP A 60 -11.88 4.34 3.04
N ALA A 61 -13.13 3.87 3.13
CA ALA A 61 -13.48 2.52 2.72
C ALA A 61 -13.65 2.50 1.20
N GLY A 62 -12.70 1.93 0.46
CA GLY A 62 -12.73 1.90 -1.01
C GLY A 62 -14.02 1.30 -1.58
N HIS A 63 -14.40 1.73 -2.78
CA HIS A 63 -15.61 1.29 -3.50
C HIS A 63 -16.92 1.55 -2.72
N GLY A 64 -18.03 0.91 -3.10
CA GLY A 64 -19.33 1.06 -2.45
C GLY A 64 -20.50 1.20 -3.43
N GLY A 65 -21.71 0.93 -2.97
CA GLY A 65 -22.91 1.04 -3.80
C GLY A 65 -22.86 0.10 -5.01
N ILE A 66 -22.97 0.67 -6.21
CA ILE A 66 -22.93 -0.10 -7.46
C ILE A 66 -21.54 -0.66 -7.78
N ASP A 67 -20.47 -0.07 -7.20
CA ASP A 67 -19.11 -0.52 -7.41
C ASP A 67 -18.74 -1.57 -6.37
N PRO A 68 -18.70 -2.87 -6.72
CA PRO A 68 -18.35 -3.92 -5.78
C PRO A 68 -16.85 -3.97 -5.47
N GLY A 69 -16.01 -3.31 -6.26
CA GLY A 69 -14.58 -3.59 -6.34
C GLY A 69 -14.31 -5.02 -6.85
N ALA A 70 -13.18 -5.58 -6.43
CA ALA A 70 -12.84 -6.97 -6.65
C ALA A 70 -13.83 -7.95 -5.99
N LYS A 71 -13.90 -9.16 -6.54
CA LYS A 71 -14.89 -10.17 -6.14
C LYS A 71 -14.20 -11.51 -5.88
N ALA A 72 -14.54 -12.15 -4.78
CA ALA A 72 -14.30 -13.57 -4.56
C ALA A 72 -15.65 -14.31 -4.73
N PRO A 73 -15.94 -14.91 -5.90
CA PRO A 73 -17.26 -15.48 -6.20
C PRO A 73 -17.74 -16.46 -5.12
N GLY A 74 -18.95 -16.22 -4.61
CA GLY A 74 -19.56 -17.05 -3.56
C GLY A 74 -18.99 -16.86 -2.15
N ILE A 75 -18.03 -15.94 -1.96
CA ILE A 75 -17.37 -15.70 -0.66
C ILE A 75 -17.63 -14.27 -0.17
N THR A 76 -17.09 -13.25 -0.84
CA THR A 76 -17.22 -11.85 -0.41
C THR A 76 -16.93 -10.87 -1.55
N LEU A 77 -17.24 -9.60 -1.31
CA LEU A 77 -16.95 -8.45 -2.19
C LEU A 77 -15.97 -7.52 -1.49
N GLU A 78 -15.07 -6.91 -2.25
CA GLU A 78 -14.09 -5.94 -1.74
C GLU A 78 -14.77 -4.82 -0.94
N LYS A 79 -15.82 -4.20 -1.49
CA LYS A 79 -16.53 -3.10 -0.81
C LYS A 79 -17.03 -3.43 0.61
N ASN A 80 -17.36 -4.70 0.86
CA ASN A 80 -17.87 -5.18 2.15
C ASN A 80 -16.72 -5.37 3.15
N VAL A 81 -15.62 -5.97 2.68
CA VAL A 81 -14.39 -6.14 3.46
C VAL A 81 -13.85 -4.78 3.88
N ASN A 82 -13.75 -3.84 2.93
CA ASN A 82 -13.25 -2.50 3.17
C ASN A 82 -14.09 -1.75 4.21
N LEU A 83 -15.42 -1.80 4.10
CA LEU A 83 -16.31 -1.11 5.03
C LEU A 83 -16.20 -1.68 6.45
N ASP A 84 -16.17 -3.01 6.59
CA ASP A 84 -16.11 -3.64 7.91
C ASP A 84 -14.79 -3.31 8.63
N ILE A 85 -13.65 -3.37 7.94
CA ILE A 85 -12.34 -2.98 8.50
C ILE A 85 -12.34 -1.49 8.86
N ALA A 86 -12.86 -0.63 7.98
CA ALA A 86 -12.93 0.81 8.22
C ALA A 86 -13.77 1.16 9.46
N MET A 87 -14.89 0.47 9.66
CA MET A 87 -15.74 0.68 10.84
C MET A 87 -15.09 0.17 12.13
N HIS A 88 -14.29 -0.90 12.07
CA HIS A 88 -13.46 -1.31 13.22
C HIS A 88 -12.39 -0.27 13.54
N LEU A 89 -11.68 0.24 12.54
CA LEU A 89 -10.69 1.32 12.71
C LEU A 89 -11.32 2.58 13.30
N LYS A 90 -12.50 2.99 12.81
CA LYS A 90 -13.25 4.12 13.36
C LYS A 90 -13.43 3.97 14.87
N ARG A 91 -13.83 2.78 15.34
CA ARG A 91 -14.04 2.50 16.77
C ARG A 91 -12.73 2.57 17.55
N LEU A 92 -11.64 1.99 17.03
CA LEU A 92 -10.33 2.00 17.69
C LEU A 92 -9.80 3.44 17.85
N PHE A 93 -9.76 4.20 16.75
CA PHE A 93 -9.32 5.59 16.76
C PHE A 93 -10.20 6.48 17.64
N SER A 94 -11.52 6.34 17.59
CA SER A 94 -12.42 7.13 18.44
C SER A 94 -12.19 6.87 19.93
N LYS A 95 -11.92 5.60 20.31
CA LYS A 95 -11.57 5.25 21.71
C LYS A 95 -10.23 5.87 22.16
N ALA A 96 -9.32 6.13 21.22
CA ALA A 96 -8.04 6.77 21.47
C ALA A 96 -8.10 8.31 21.46
N GLY A 97 -9.29 8.90 21.33
CA GLY A 97 -9.46 10.36 21.27
C GLY A 97 -9.13 10.98 19.91
N VAL A 98 -9.03 10.17 18.86
CA VAL A 98 -8.85 10.64 17.48
C VAL A 98 -10.21 10.98 16.87
N TYR A 99 -10.31 12.14 16.24
CA TYR A 99 -11.47 12.55 15.44
C TYR A 99 -11.45 11.81 14.10
N VAL A 100 -12.40 10.89 13.91
CA VAL A 100 -12.48 10.10 12.67
C VAL A 100 -13.49 10.72 11.71
N VAL A 101 -13.04 11.01 10.50
CA VAL A 101 -13.90 11.41 9.38
C VAL A 101 -14.03 10.23 8.42
N MET A 102 -15.22 9.64 8.34
CA MET A 102 -15.47 8.55 7.40
C MET A 102 -15.84 9.13 6.03
N ILE A 103 -15.26 8.59 4.96
CA ILE A 103 -15.72 8.89 3.59
C ILE A 103 -17.09 8.28 3.32
N ARG A 104 -17.33 7.06 3.82
CA ARG A 104 -18.65 6.41 3.84
C ARG A 104 -18.79 5.52 5.07
N GLU A 105 -20.02 5.37 5.54
CA GLU A 105 -20.37 4.50 6.69
C GLU A 105 -21.34 3.36 6.32
N THR A 106 -21.82 3.38 5.07
CA THR A 106 -22.80 2.44 4.52
C THR A 106 -22.34 1.93 3.15
N ASP A 107 -23.10 1.01 2.56
CA ASP A 107 -22.87 0.52 1.20
C ASP A 107 -23.39 1.53 0.17
N GLN A 108 -22.64 2.62 0.00
CA GLN A 108 -22.89 3.66 -0.99
C GLN A 108 -21.57 4.08 -1.64
N ASP A 109 -21.62 4.52 -2.90
CA ASP A 109 -20.58 5.38 -3.46
C ASP A 109 -20.99 6.86 -3.31
N LEU A 110 -20.08 7.76 -3.66
CA LEU A 110 -20.24 9.21 -3.54
C LEU A 110 -20.62 9.87 -4.87
N ALA A 111 -20.80 9.09 -5.94
CA ALA A 111 -21.31 9.60 -7.20
C ALA A 111 -22.82 9.90 -7.08
N PRO A 112 -23.32 11.01 -7.67
CA PRO A 112 -24.75 11.35 -7.63
C PRO A 112 -25.64 10.21 -8.14
N ASP A 113 -26.80 10.01 -7.50
CA ASP A 113 -27.74 8.93 -7.82
C ASP A 113 -28.30 9.04 -9.25
N ASP A 114 -28.44 10.27 -9.76
CA ASP A 114 -28.92 10.57 -11.11
C ASP A 114 -27.81 10.60 -12.17
N PHE A 115 -26.59 10.18 -11.82
CA PHE A 115 -25.44 10.27 -12.73
C PHE A 115 -25.55 9.32 -13.94
N GLN A 116 -25.80 9.91 -15.11
CA GLN A 116 -25.88 9.21 -16.41
C GLN A 116 -24.52 9.19 -17.13
N GLY A 117 -23.57 8.37 -16.64
CA GLY A 117 -22.21 8.34 -17.20
C GLY A 117 -21.63 6.97 -17.53
N GLY A 118 -22.30 5.89 -17.14
CA GLY A 118 -21.72 4.54 -17.17
C GLY A 118 -20.69 4.32 -16.06
N MET A 119 -20.28 3.07 -15.86
CA MET A 119 -19.47 2.65 -14.71
C MET A 119 -18.12 3.38 -14.62
N ALA A 120 -17.40 3.52 -15.72
CA ALA A 120 -16.05 4.10 -15.72
C ALA A 120 -16.04 5.59 -15.27
N ARG A 121 -17.02 6.39 -15.71
CA ARG A 121 -17.16 7.78 -15.26
C ARG A 121 -17.75 7.87 -13.85
N ARG A 122 -18.60 6.92 -13.44
CA ARG A 122 -19.15 6.88 -12.08
C ARG A 122 -18.04 6.64 -11.06
N LYS A 123 -17.15 5.68 -11.34
CA LYS A 123 -15.93 5.42 -10.54
C LYS A 123 -15.07 6.67 -10.38
N LYS A 124 -14.87 7.44 -11.46
CA LYS A 124 -14.16 8.72 -11.39
C LYS A 124 -14.87 9.75 -10.51
N LYS A 125 -16.19 9.91 -10.67
CA LYS A 125 -16.96 10.87 -9.88
C LYS A 125 -16.95 10.54 -8.40
N ASP A 126 -17.06 9.25 -8.07
CA ASP A 126 -16.87 8.75 -6.72
C ASP A 126 -15.48 9.13 -6.20
N LEU A 127 -14.41 8.79 -6.94
CA LEU A 127 -13.02 9.10 -6.59
C LEU A 127 -12.77 10.60 -6.34
N GLU A 128 -13.25 11.47 -7.21
CA GLU A 128 -13.19 12.94 -7.06
C GLU A 128 -13.89 13.40 -5.77
N ALA A 129 -15.06 12.84 -5.46
CA ALA A 129 -15.81 13.19 -4.26
C ALA A 129 -15.10 12.77 -2.97
N ARG A 130 -14.44 11.60 -2.96
CA ARG A 130 -13.62 11.12 -1.82
C ARG A 130 -12.49 12.08 -1.51
N VAL A 131 -11.72 12.45 -2.54
CA VAL A 131 -10.62 13.42 -2.45
C VAL A 131 -11.11 14.77 -1.92
N ASN A 132 -12.22 15.28 -2.47
CA ASN A 132 -12.77 16.57 -2.05
C ASN A 132 -13.21 16.55 -0.59
N LEU A 133 -13.87 15.48 -0.13
CA LEU A 133 -14.27 15.32 1.26
C LEU A 133 -13.04 15.29 2.18
N ALA A 134 -12.04 14.49 1.83
CA ALA A 134 -10.79 14.41 2.59
C ALA A 134 -10.11 15.78 2.71
N ASN A 135 -9.95 16.49 1.59
CA ASN A 135 -9.32 17.82 1.54
C ASN A 135 -10.08 18.90 2.31
N ASN A 136 -11.41 18.81 2.37
CA ASN A 136 -12.25 19.76 3.10
C ASN A 136 -12.41 19.44 4.59
N SER A 137 -11.92 18.28 5.05
CA SER A 137 -12.07 17.85 6.44
C SER A 137 -11.08 18.53 7.41
N GLY A 138 -9.98 19.09 6.90
CA GLY A 138 -8.86 19.57 7.71
C GLY A 138 -8.26 18.45 8.57
N ALA A 139 -8.07 17.27 7.98
CA ALA A 139 -7.48 16.11 8.63
C ALA A 139 -5.96 16.12 8.58
N ASP A 140 -5.35 15.50 9.59
CA ASP A 140 -3.90 15.32 9.70
C ASP A 140 -3.40 14.15 8.84
N LEU A 141 -4.24 13.13 8.62
CA LEU A 141 -3.89 11.91 7.90
C LEU A 141 -5.08 11.39 7.07
N PHE A 142 -4.78 10.77 5.92
CA PHE A 142 -5.74 10.07 5.08
C PHE A 142 -5.36 8.59 4.91
N LEU A 143 -6.27 7.69 5.27
CA LEU A 143 -6.09 6.25 5.18
C LEU A 143 -7.18 5.64 4.30
N SER A 144 -6.80 5.07 3.15
CA SER A 144 -7.70 4.31 2.29
C SER A 144 -7.49 2.80 2.47
N ILE A 145 -8.59 2.04 2.45
CA ILE A 145 -8.62 0.59 2.70
C ILE A 145 -9.23 -0.10 1.48
N HIS A 146 -8.48 -1.03 0.92
CA HIS A 146 -8.82 -1.82 -0.26
C HIS A 146 -8.47 -3.29 -0.07
N ALA A 147 -9.01 -4.15 -0.94
CA ALA A 147 -8.64 -5.56 -1.02
C ALA A 147 -8.32 -5.92 -2.47
N ASN A 148 -7.07 -6.34 -2.68
CA ASN A 148 -6.49 -6.49 -4.00
C ASN A 148 -7.06 -7.71 -4.72
N SER A 149 -6.82 -7.79 -6.03
CA SER A 149 -7.17 -8.96 -6.83
C SER A 149 -6.36 -8.97 -8.11
N PHE A 150 -5.64 -10.05 -8.35
CA PHE A 150 -4.90 -10.25 -9.60
C PHE A 150 -5.51 -11.39 -10.42
N PRO A 151 -5.24 -11.46 -11.74
CA PRO A 151 -5.74 -12.55 -12.57
C PRO A 151 -5.34 -13.97 -12.13
N GLY A 152 -4.23 -14.11 -11.40
CA GLY A 152 -3.84 -15.38 -10.80
C GLY A 152 -4.00 -15.42 -9.27
N GLN A 153 -3.85 -16.63 -8.73
CA GLN A 153 -4.22 -16.97 -7.35
C GLN A 153 -3.02 -17.09 -6.40
N SER A 154 -1.79 -16.90 -6.90
CA SER A 154 -0.55 -17.10 -6.12
C SER A 154 -0.22 -15.97 -5.18
N TRP A 155 -0.56 -14.72 -5.54
CA TRP A 155 -0.27 -13.55 -4.72
C TRP A 155 -1.01 -13.58 -3.40
N SER A 156 -0.32 -13.15 -2.36
CA SER A 156 -0.90 -13.03 -1.02
C SER A 156 -0.18 -12.00 -0.18
N GLY A 157 -0.82 -11.53 0.89
CA GLY A 157 -0.27 -10.65 1.90
C GLY A 157 -0.82 -9.23 1.77
N ALA A 158 -0.93 -8.53 2.90
CA ALA A 158 -1.33 -7.13 2.92
C ALA A 158 -0.16 -6.20 2.52
N GLN A 159 -0.46 -5.12 1.81
CA GLN A 159 0.52 -4.16 1.30
C GLN A 159 0.05 -2.71 1.43
N THR A 160 0.94 -1.85 1.91
CA THR A 160 0.70 -0.42 2.02
C THR A 160 1.37 0.37 0.89
N PHE A 161 0.63 1.33 0.35
CA PHE A 161 1.03 2.23 -0.71
C PHE A 161 1.01 3.70 -0.25
N TYR A 162 1.85 4.53 -0.87
CA TYR A 162 1.93 5.98 -0.67
C TYR A 162 2.20 6.69 -2.00
N ASP A 163 2.00 8.01 -2.09
CA ASP A 163 2.33 8.75 -3.31
C ASP A 163 3.85 8.98 -3.46
N ARG A 164 4.36 8.96 -4.69
CA ARG A 164 5.79 9.02 -4.95
C ARG A 164 6.36 10.39 -4.58
N GLY A 165 7.39 10.40 -3.73
CA GLY A 165 8.05 11.63 -3.27
C GLY A 165 7.54 12.13 -1.93
N GLU A 166 6.44 11.56 -1.42
CA GLU A 166 5.86 11.93 -0.13
C GLU A 166 6.58 11.21 1.03
N ALA A 167 7.66 11.82 1.54
CA ALA A 167 8.52 11.23 2.58
C ALA A 167 7.77 10.94 3.89
N GLU A 168 6.82 11.79 4.25
CA GLU A 168 6.01 11.62 5.45
C GLU A 168 5.05 10.43 5.31
N SER A 169 4.34 10.34 4.18
CA SER A 169 3.48 9.22 3.83
C SER A 169 4.26 7.90 3.75
N ASN A 170 5.49 7.91 3.22
CA ASN A 170 6.37 6.75 3.18
C ASN A 170 6.73 6.25 4.60
N THR A 171 7.05 7.17 5.51
CA THR A 171 7.37 6.84 6.90
C THR A 171 6.16 6.20 7.59
N TRP A 172 4.97 6.79 7.45
CA TRP A 172 3.74 6.24 7.99
C TRP A 172 3.39 4.87 7.37
N ALA A 173 3.50 4.75 6.05
CA ALA A 173 3.25 3.51 5.33
C ALA A 173 4.13 2.36 5.83
N ARG A 174 5.41 2.63 6.17
CA ARG A 174 6.34 1.64 6.73
C ARG A 174 5.94 1.20 8.13
N ALA A 175 5.51 2.13 8.97
CA ALA A 175 5.03 1.79 10.31
C ALA A 175 3.80 0.86 10.24
N VAL A 176 2.84 1.18 9.36
CA VAL A 176 1.66 0.32 9.11
C VAL A 176 2.03 -1.02 8.50
N GLN A 177 2.89 -1.05 7.47
CA GLN A 177 3.32 -2.30 6.84
C GLN A 177 4.05 -3.23 7.82
N SER A 178 4.88 -2.67 8.72
CA SER A 178 5.57 -3.46 9.74
C SER A 178 4.58 -4.21 10.63
N GLU A 179 3.51 -3.54 11.09
CA GLU A 179 2.49 -4.20 11.90
C GLU A 179 1.68 -5.23 11.10
N LEU A 180 1.34 -4.94 9.84
CA LEU A 180 0.68 -5.91 8.97
C LEU A 180 1.52 -7.18 8.76
N VAL A 181 2.84 -7.04 8.62
CA VAL A 181 3.79 -8.16 8.49
C VAL A 181 3.91 -8.94 9.81
N ASN A 182 3.97 -8.25 10.94
CA ASN A 182 4.16 -8.86 12.25
C ASN A 182 2.92 -9.60 12.75
N GLN A 183 1.73 -9.06 12.47
CA GLN A 183 0.49 -9.53 13.07
C GLN A 183 -0.32 -10.44 12.15
N LEU A 184 -0.26 -10.26 10.83
CA LEU A 184 -0.99 -11.11 9.90
C LEU A 184 -0.17 -12.35 9.56
N GLY A 185 -0.85 -13.45 9.19
CA GLY A 185 -0.20 -14.67 8.67
C GLY A 185 0.71 -14.36 7.46
N PRO A 186 1.45 -15.35 6.91
CA PRO A 186 2.68 -15.12 6.16
C PRO A 186 2.54 -13.98 5.15
N ASN A 187 3.17 -12.86 5.49
CA ASN A 187 3.17 -11.63 4.72
C ASN A 187 4.60 -11.11 4.68
N ASN A 188 5.21 -11.09 3.50
CA ASN A 188 6.57 -10.61 3.28
C ASN A 188 6.60 -9.35 2.39
N ARG A 189 5.44 -8.70 2.22
CA ARG A 189 5.30 -7.56 1.32
C ARG A 189 5.95 -6.32 1.91
N LYS A 190 6.41 -5.47 0.99
CA LYS A 190 7.08 -4.20 1.30
C LYS A 190 6.23 -3.05 0.82
N VAL A 191 6.39 -1.91 1.49
CA VAL A 191 5.79 -0.64 1.07
C VAL A 191 6.22 -0.28 -0.35
N LYS A 192 5.29 0.23 -1.15
CA LYS A 192 5.55 0.72 -2.51
C LYS A 192 4.90 2.08 -2.75
N SER A 193 5.44 2.85 -3.70
CA SER A 193 4.75 4.04 -4.18
C SER A 193 3.73 3.68 -5.27
N ALA A 194 2.61 4.39 -5.32
CA ALA A 194 1.63 4.24 -6.38
C ALA A 194 0.93 5.56 -6.72
N ASP A 195 0.63 5.76 -7.99
CA ASP A 195 0.00 6.98 -8.52
C ASP A 195 -1.53 6.91 -8.38
N PHE A 196 -2.02 6.39 -7.24
CA PHE A 196 -3.45 6.32 -6.96
C PHE A 196 -3.98 7.72 -6.68
N ARG A 197 -5.10 8.09 -7.31
CA ARG A 197 -5.64 9.45 -7.23
C ARG A 197 -5.94 9.90 -5.80
N VAL A 198 -6.44 8.98 -4.96
CA VAL A 198 -6.70 9.26 -3.54
C VAL A 198 -5.42 9.55 -2.74
N LEU A 199 -4.24 9.19 -3.25
CA LEU A 199 -2.97 9.50 -2.62
C LEU A 199 -2.38 10.81 -3.15
N SER A 200 -2.40 11.00 -4.46
CA SER A 200 -1.77 12.14 -5.13
C SER A 200 -2.58 13.43 -5.08
N ASP A 201 -3.90 13.36 -4.95
CA ASP A 201 -4.76 14.57 -4.91
C ASP A 201 -5.12 15.02 -3.49
N THR A 202 -4.87 14.19 -2.49
CA THR A 202 -5.10 14.56 -1.09
C THR A 202 -3.96 15.44 -0.58
N LYS A 203 -4.29 16.45 0.22
CA LYS A 203 -3.35 17.49 0.67
C LYS A 203 -2.64 17.16 1.99
N MET A 204 -3.01 16.07 2.63
CA MET A 204 -2.41 15.57 3.87
C MET A 204 -1.65 14.26 3.58
N PRO A 205 -0.73 13.84 4.47
CA PRO A 205 -0.10 12.53 4.35
C PRO A 205 -1.14 11.43 4.16
N ALA A 206 -0.92 10.59 3.15
CA ALA A 206 -1.91 9.68 2.62
C ALA A 206 -1.31 8.31 2.36
N ILE A 207 -2.00 7.26 2.82
CA ILE A 207 -1.65 5.87 2.49
C ILE A 207 -2.89 5.10 2.04
N LEU A 208 -2.66 4.07 1.23
CA LEU A 208 -3.66 3.10 0.84
C LEU A 208 -3.18 1.70 1.25
N VAL A 209 -4.01 0.96 1.97
CA VAL A 209 -3.71 -0.40 2.40
C VAL A 209 -4.54 -1.38 1.60
N GLU A 210 -3.86 -2.19 0.78
CA GLU A 210 -4.43 -3.40 0.19
C GLU A 210 -4.32 -4.53 1.22
N VAL A 211 -5.43 -4.93 1.86
CA VAL A 211 -5.42 -5.77 3.06
C VAL A 211 -5.16 -7.27 2.80
N GLY A 212 -5.05 -7.66 1.53
CA GLY A 212 -4.90 -9.03 1.04
C GLY A 212 -5.47 -9.17 -0.36
N PHE A 213 -5.53 -10.40 -0.90
CA PHE A 213 -5.95 -10.69 -2.28
C PHE A 213 -7.23 -11.53 -2.33
N LEU A 214 -8.32 -10.96 -2.84
CA LEU A 214 -9.57 -11.71 -3.08
C LEU A 214 -9.45 -12.77 -4.18
N SER A 215 -8.48 -12.63 -5.08
CA SER A 215 -8.16 -13.66 -6.08
C SER A 215 -7.49 -14.90 -5.47
N ASN A 216 -6.90 -14.78 -4.28
CA ASN A 216 -6.29 -15.90 -3.57
C ASN A 216 -7.34 -16.63 -2.72
N PRO A 217 -7.64 -17.92 -2.98
CA PRO A 217 -8.70 -18.64 -2.26
C PRO A 217 -8.51 -18.72 -0.75
N ARG A 218 -7.26 -18.74 -0.27
CA ARG A 218 -6.97 -18.74 1.17
C ARG A 218 -7.26 -17.37 1.76
N GLU A 219 -6.78 -16.31 1.12
CA GLU A 219 -6.99 -14.94 1.63
C GLU A 219 -8.44 -14.51 1.50
N ALA A 220 -9.15 -14.87 0.44
CA ALA A 220 -10.59 -14.63 0.32
C ALA A 220 -11.38 -15.18 1.52
N ARG A 221 -11.02 -16.38 2.01
CA ARG A 221 -11.63 -16.96 3.23
C ARG A 221 -11.24 -16.19 4.49
N LEU A 222 -9.99 -15.75 4.61
CA LEU A 222 -9.55 -14.89 5.72
C LEU A 222 -10.27 -13.54 5.70
N LEU A 223 -10.38 -12.89 4.55
CA LEU A 223 -11.06 -11.61 4.39
C LEU A 223 -12.58 -11.72 4.62
N ALA A 224 -13.17 -12.89 4.42
CA ALA A 224 -14.55 -13.18 4.80
C ALA A 224 -14.74 -13.43 6.30
N ASP A 225 -13.67 -13.78 7.02
CA ASP A 225 -13.69 -13.99 8.46
C ASP A 225 -13.67 -12.66 9.25
N GLN A 226 -14.55 -12.53 10.23
CA GLN A 226 -14.68 -11.30 11.00
C GLN A 226 -13.51 -11.06 11.96
N GLU A 227 -13.00 -12.11 12.60
CA GLU A 227 -11.88 -11.98 13.54
C GLU A 227 -10.61 -11.56 12.81
N TYR A 228 -10.37 -12.10 11.61
CA TYR A 228 -9.28 -11.66 10.76
C TYR A 228 -9.40 -10.19 10.37
N ARG A 229 -10.59 -9.70 9.98
CA ARG A 229 -10.80 -8.27 9.67
C ARG A 229 -10.58 -7.36 10.87
N VAL A 230 -10.94 -7.79 12.08
CA VAL A 230 -10.60 -7.07 13.33
C VAL A 230 -9.09 -7.01 13.50
N LYS A 231 -8.37 -8.12 13.30
CA LYS A 231 -6.91 -8.15 13.40
C LYS A 231 -6.21 -7.23 12.40
N VAL A 232 -6.74 -7.16 11.18
CA VAL A 232 -6.26 -6.20 10.16
C VAL A 232 -6.45 -4.76 10.64
N ALA A 233 -7.63 -4.41 11.17
CA ALA A 233 -7.88 -3.09 11.72
C ALA A 233 -6.95 -2.76 12.89
N GLU A 234 -6.71 -3.70 13.81
CA GLU A 234 -5.79 -3.53 14.93
C GLU A 234 -4.34 -3.31 14.46
N SER A 235 -3.90 -4.02 13.42
CA SER A 235 -2.57 -3.86 12.83
C SER A 235 -2.38 -2.45 12.23
N ILE A 236 -3.36 -1.98 11.47
CA ILE A 236 -3.33 -0.64 10.87
C ILE A 236 -3.38 0.46 11.94
N TYR A 237 -4.22 0.29 12.97
CA TYR A 237 -4.30 1.18 14.11
C TYR A 237 -2.95 1.26 14.85
N GLN A 238 -2.35 0.13 15.21
CA GLN A 238 -1.08 0.07 15.93
C GLN A 238 0.05 0.73 15.13
N GLY A 239 0.13 0.47 13.82
CA GLY A 239 1.15 1.08 12.98
C GLY A 239 1.00 2.60 12.87
N THR A 240 -0.24 3.08 12.82
CA THR A 240 -0.54 4.52 12.79
C THR A 240 -0.19 5.18 14.13
N VAL A 241 -0.53 4.54 15.25
CA VAL A 241 -0.13 4.98 16.59
C VAL A 241 1.39 5.06 16.73
N ASN A 242 2.11 4.01 16.31
CA ASN A 242 3.57 3.96 16.39
C ASN A 242 4.20 5.12 15.61
N TYR A 243 3.68 5.40 14.41
CA TYR A 243 4.09 6.55 13.60
C TYR A 243 3.84 7.90 14.32
N LEU A 244 2.64 8.10 14.89
CA LEU A 244 2.30 9.34 15.60
C LEU A 244 3.18 9.56 16.83
N VAL A 245 3.41 8.51 17.62
CA VAL A 245 4.27 8.56 18.82
C VAL A 245 5.72 8.88 18.43
N GLN A 246 6.26 8.20 17.42
CA GLN A 246 7.61 8.48 16.92
C GLN A 246 7.75 9.95 16.49
N LYS A 247 6.81 10.44 15.68
CA LYS A 247 6.80 11.83 15.20
C LYS A 247 6.69 12.85 16.34
N TYR A 248 5.92 12.54 17.39
CA TYR A 248 5.83 13.38 18.58
C TYR A 248 7.17 13.48 19.32
N SER A 249 7.83 12.34 19.54
CA SER A 249 9.15 12.29 20.18
C SER A 249 10.23 13.04 19.39
N GLU A 250 10.22 12.92 18.06
CA GLU A 250 11.18 13.62 17.18
C GLU A 250 11.02 15.15 17.27
N ARG A 251 9.79 15.65 17.38
CA ARG A 251 9.50 17.08 17.57
C ARG A 251 9.97 17.61 18.93
N GLY A 252 9.73 16.84 20.00
CA GLY A 252 10.22 17.19 21.35
C GLY A 252 11.76 17.28 21.39
N ALA A 253 12.44 16.32 20.76
CA ALA A 253 13.90 16.29 20.70
C ALA A 253 14.53 17.35 19.77
N GLN A 254 13.75 18.00 18.89
CA GLN A 254 14.19 19.16 18.11
C GLN A 254 14.03 20.46 18.92
N GLY A 255 12.90 20.61 19.64
CA GLY A 255 12.68 21.76 20.53
C GLY A 255 13.73 21.92 21.63
N GLU A 256 14.23 20.80 22.20
CA GLU A 256 15.32 20.82 23.19
C GLU A 256 16.70 21.14 22.58
N ARG A 257 16.90 20.90 21.28
CA ARG A 257 18.18 21.19 20.58
C ARG A 257 18.30 22.65 20.15
N ASP A 258 17.19 23.34 19.91
CA ASP A 258 17.17 24.75 19.55
C ASP A 258 17.44 25.70 20.74
N GLU A 259 17.44 25.19 21.99
CA GLU A 259 17.78 25.94 23.21
C GLU A 259 19.27 25.85 23.63
N GLN A 260 20.14 25.16 22.87
CA GLN A 260 21.59 25.12 23.11
C GLN A 260 22.40 25.66 21.91
N PRO A 261 23.45 26.48 22.13
CA PRO A 261 24.21 27.06 21.02
C PRO A 261 24.92 25.97 20.22
N ALA A 262 24.68 25.98 18.90
CA ALA A 262 25.20 24.99 17.97
C ALA A 262 26.74 24.98 17.92
N VAL A 263 27.33 23.80 18.14
CA VAL A 263 28.68 23.48 17.65
C VAL A 263 28.50 22.70 16.35
N SER A 264 28.94 23.29 15.25
CA SER A 264 28.88 22.69 13.92
C SER A 264 29.84 21.49 13.80
N SER A 265 29.30 20.32 13.47
CA SER A 265 30.08 19.26 12.83
C SER A 265 29.34 18.79 11.57
N GLY A 266 29.94 19.11 10.43
CA GLY A 266 29.49 18.61 9.13
C GLY A 266 29.77 17.11 9.02
N GLY A 267 28.75 16.36 8.65
CA GLY A 267 28.83 14.93 8.34
C GLY A 267 28.09 14.67 7.03
N ALA A 268 28.85 14.31 6.00
CA ALA A 268 28.41 14.13 4.63
C ALA A 268 27.35 13.03 4.49
N ALA A 269 26.40 13.28 3.58
CA ALA A 269 25.39 12.33 3.13
C ALA A 269 26.03 11.11 2.48
N GLY A 270 25.79 9.93 3.07
CA GLY A 270 26.11 8.65 2.46
C GLY A 270 25.10 8.35 1.35
N GLN A 271 25.58 8.39 0.10
CA GLN A 271 24.87 7.90 -1.06
C GLN A 271 24.65 6.39 -0.94
N THR A 272 23.39 5.98 -0.92
CA THR A 272 23.01 4.57 -0.95
C THR A 272 22.85 4.10 -2.39
N GLY A 273 23.74 3.21 -2.80
CA GLY A 273 23.47 2.07 -3.68
C GLY A 273 22.88 2.35 -5.06
N SER A 274 23.75 2.63 -6.03
CA SER A 274 23.45 2.38 -7.44
C SER A 274 23.32 0.87 -7.65
N THR A 275 22.09 0.35 -7.63
CA THR A 275 21.82 -0.98 -8.17
C THR A 275 21.73 -0.85 -9.68
N SER A 276 22.69 -1.45 -10.40
CA SER A 276 22.64 -1.57 -11.86
C SER A 276 21.39 -2.33 -12.26
N ALA A 277 20.35 -1.62 -12.67
CA ALA A 277 19.27 -2.21 -13.45
C ALA A 277 19.87 -2.59 -14.80
N VAL A 278 19.64 -3.83 -15.25
CA VAL A 278 19.87 -4.18 -16.65
C VAL A 278 19.03 -3.22 -17.49
N ASN A 279 19.66 -2.40 -18.34
CA ASN A 279 18.95 -1.54 -19.26
C ASN A 279 18.37 -2.43 -20.38
N PRO A 280 17.07 -2.40 -20.71
CA PRO A 280 16.52 -3.16 -21.84
C PRO A 280 17.22 -2.83 -23.17
N GLU A 281 17.92 -1.70 -23.28
CA GLU A 281 18.78 -1.36 -24.42
C GLU A 281 20.03 -2.26 -24.54
N THR A 282 20.40 -3.02 -23.51
CA THR A 282 21.45 -4.04 -23.61
C THR A 282 20.93 -5.37 -24.15
N LEU A 283 19.61 -5.58 -24.16
CA LEU A 283 18.98 -6.70 -24.88
C LEU A 283 18.98 -6.38 -26.38
N ARG A 284 19.94 -6.95 -27.12
CA ARG A 284 19.96 -6.87 -28.58
C ARG A 284 18.79 -7.68 -29.15
N LEU A 285 17.65 -7.03 -29.34
CA LEU A 285 16.49 -7.60 -30.01
C LEU A 285 16.84 -7.97 -31.46
N LYS A 286 16.40 -9.15 -31.90
CA LYS A 286 16.50 -9.52 -33.32
C LYS A 286 15.46 -8.73 -34.13
N PRO A 287 15.67 -8.61 -35.45
CA PRO A 287 14.66 -8.02 -36.33
C PRO A 287 13.28 -8.67 -36.13
N GLY A 288 12.28 -7.87 -35.79
CA GLY A 288 10.89 -8.29 -35.58
C GLY A 288 10.57 -8.69 -34.14
N GLU A 289 11.54 -8.66 -33.23
CA GLU A 289 11.30 -8.87 -31.81
C GLU A 289 10.92 -7.56 -31.10
N ALA A 290 10.03 -7.66 -30.12
CA ALA A 290 9.72 -6.59 -29.18
C ALA A 290 9.66 -7.14 -27.75
N ILE A 291 9.78 -6.25 -26.77
CA ILE A 291 9.60 -6.58 -25.36
C ILE A 291 8.16 -6.29 -24.96
N LEU A 292 7.47 -7.32 -24.46
CA LEU A 292 6.16 -7.19 -23.82
C LEU A 292 6.35 -7.29 -22.30
N TYR A 293 5.62 -6.50 -21.53
CA TYR A 293 5.74 -6.52 -20.07
C TYR A 293 4.52 -7.16 -19.41
N PHE A 294 4.75 -8.18 -18.58
CA PHE A 294 3.70 -8.92 -17.86
C PHE A 294 4.00 -8.98 -16.35
N ALA A 295 3.03 -9.35 -15.53
CA ALA A 295 3.21 -9.41 -14.08
C ALA A 295 4.05 -10.63 -13.65
N SER A 296 4.98 -10.42 -12.71
CA SER A 296 5.72 -11.48 -12.01
C SER A 296 4.81 -12.23 -11.03
N ILE A 297 5.01 -13.54 -10.86
CA ILE A 297 4.20 -14.37 -9.93
C ILE A 297 4.61 -14.22 -8.45
N ASP A 298 5.69 -13.51 -8.18
CA ASP A 298 6.14 -13.23 -6.82
C ASP A 298 5.35 -12.10 -6.16
N ASN A 299 5.48 -12.02 -4.83
CA ASN A 299 4.85 -10.96 -4.04
C ASN A 299 5.55 -9.59 -4.17
N ASP A 300 6.57 -9.48 -5.04
CA ASP A 300 7.11 -8.18 -5.41
C ASP A 300 6.21 -7.51 -6.46
N ASP A 301 5.25 -8.20 -7.09
CA ASP A 301 4.24 -7.60 -7.98
C ASP A 301 4.85 -6.67 -9.04
N ASN A 302 6.00 -7.00 -9.63
CA ASN A 302 6.66 -6.16 -10.63
C ASN A 302 6.25 -6.60 -12.04
N LEU A 303 6.61 -5.76 -13.03
CA LEU A 303 6.53 -6.13 -14.43
C LEU A 303 7.86 -6.74 -14.88
N GLN A 304 7.79 -7.91 -15.50
CA GLN A 304 8.94 -8.60 -16.08
C GLN A 304 8.83 -8.64 -17.62
N PRO A 305 9.96 -8.53 -18.33
CA PRO A 305 9.98 -8.54 -19.78
C PRO A 305 9.84 -9.95 -20.35
N GLU A 306 9.07 -10.08 -21.42
CA GLU A 306 9.03 -11.24 -22.31
C GLU A 306 9.36 -10.78 -23.74
N ILE A 307 10.44 -11.31 -24.32
CA ILE A 307 10.80 -11.00 -25.71
C ILE A 307 9.97 -11.88 -26.63
N ARG A 308 9.30 -11.26 -27.60
CA ARG A 308 8.45 -11.97 -28.55
C ARG A 308 8.70 -11.49 -29.98
N LEU A 309 8.71 -12.43 -30.92
CA LEU A 309 8.61 -12.13 -32.34
C LEU A 309 7.20 -11.61 -32.63
N ILE A 310 7.09 -10.38 -33.13
CA ILE A 310 5.83 -9.72 -33.44
C ILE A 310 5.54 -9.84 -34.95
N PRO A 311 4.52 -10.60 -35.37
CA PRO A 311 4.15 -10.73 -36.77
C PRO A 311 3.87 -9.35 -37.41
N GLY A 312 4.48 -9.08 -38.57
CA GLY A 312 4.27 -7.83 -39.32
C GLY A 312 5.06 -6.61 -38.80
N LEU A 313 5.81 -6.73 -37.70
CA LEU A 313 6.56 -5.59 -37.13
C LEU A 313 7.70 -5.09 -38.05
N MET A 314 8.28 -6.00 -38.85
CA MET A 314 9.34 -5.68 -39.81
C MET A 314 8.84 -5.07 -41.13
N GLU A 315 7.53 -5.06 -41.35
CA GLU A 315 6.95 -4.42 -42.51
C GLU A 315 7.02 -2.90 -42.36
N LYS A 316 7.02 -2.15 -43.48
CA LYS A 316 7.06 -0.68 -43.47
C LYS A 316 5.74 -0.10 -42.94
N THR A 317 5.59 -0.16 -41.62
CA THR A 317 4.38 0.16 -40.87
C THR A 317 4.54 1.49 -40.13
N SER A 318 3.45 2.23 -39.97
CA SER A 318 3.44 3.45 -39.15
C SER A 318 3.60 3.11 -37.67
N LEU A 319 4.03 4.07 -36.85
CA LEU A 319 4.12 3.89 -35.39
C LEU A 319 2.77 3.43 -34.78
N SER A 320 1.65 3.95 -35.29
CA SER A 320 0.32 3.53 -34.85
C SER A 320 0.03 2.06 -35.19
N GLN A 321 0.47 1.59 -36.37
CA GLN A 321 0.29 0.18 -36.75
C GLN A 321 1.19 -0.73 -35.92
N GLN A 322 2.44 -0.34 -35.65
CA GLN A 322 3.33 -1.08 -34.75
C GLN A 322 2.73 -1.20 -33.34
N ALA A 323 2.18 -0.10 -32.81
CA ALA A 323 1.50 -0.10 -31.52
C ALA A 323 0.30 -1.08 -31.48
N LEU A 324 -0.50 -1.14 -32.55
CA LEU A 324 -1.61 -2.08 -32.65
C LEU A 324 -1.15 -3.55 -32.68
N LEU A 325 -0.04 -3.85 -33.36
CA LEU A 325 0.56 -5.19 -33.39
C LEU A 325 1.06 -5.60 -31.99
N LEU A 326 1.78 -4.72 -31.29
CA LEU A 326 2.26 -4.99 -29.94
C LEU A 326 1.10 -5.16 -28.95
N LEU A 327 0.07 -4.32 -29.02
CA LEU A 327 -1.12 -4.46 -28.17
C LEU A 327 -1.86 -5.76 -28.42
N ALA A 328 -2.00 -6.18 -29.68
CA ALA A 328 -2.64 -7.45 -30.01
C ALA A 328 -1.89 -8.64 -29.37
N GLU A 329 -0.55 -8.62 -29.36
CA GLU A 329 0.26 -9.64 -28.70
C GLU A 329 0.22 -9.53 -27.16
N LEU A 330 0.19 -8.31 -26.61
CA LEU A 330 0.07 -8.07 -25.17
C LEU A 330 -1.27 -8.60 -24.63
N ILE A 331 -2.37 -8.36 -25.35
CA ILE A 331 -3.74 -8.80 -24.96
C ILE A 331 -3.87 -10.34 -25.00
N LYS A 332 -3.12 -11.04 -25.86
CA LYS A 332 -3.06 -12.51 -25.84
C LYS A 332 -2.49 -13.05 -24.52
N GLY A 333 -1.74 -12.22 -23.80
CA GLY A 333 -1.06 -12.60 -22.56
C GLY A 333 0.32 -13.22 -22.80
N PRO A 334 0.96 -13.68 -21.72
CA PRO A 334 2.26 -14.36 -21.74
C PRO A 334 2.25 -15.63 -22.59
N GLY A 335 3.42 -16.06 -23.07
CA GLY A 335 3.56 -17.29 -23.82
C GLY A 335 3.14 -18.54 -23.00
N PRO A 336 2.80 -19.67 -23.65
CA PRO A 336 2.27 -20.86 -22.96
C PRO A 336 3.27 -21.53 -21.99
N GLN A 337 4.56 -21.24 -22.12
CA GLN A 337 5.62 -21.69 -21.21
C GLN A 337 6.06 -20.61 -20.22
N SER A 338 5.48 -19.42 -20.32
CA SER A 338 5.79 -18.30 -19.45
C SER A 338 5.17 -18.54 -18.08
N VAL A 339 5.94 -18.24 -17.03
CA VAL A 339 5.43 -18.21 -15.66
C VAL A 339 4.75 -16.88 -15.34
N LEU A 340 4.84 -15.90 -16.23
CA LEU A 340 4.27 -14.57 -16.04
C LEU A 340 2.75 -14.61 -16.17
N VAL A 341 2.10 -13.52 -15.75
CA VAL A 341 0.65 -13.42 -15.76
C VAL A 341 0.18 -12.20 -16.55
N ALA A 342 -0.89 -12.39 -17.31
CA ALA A 342 -1.53 -11.33 -18.07
C ALA A 342 -2.04 -10.23 -17.14
N THR A 343 -1.79 -8.97 -17.52
CA THR A 343 -2.22 -7.77 -16.81
C THR A 343 -3.42 -7.10 -17.49
N VAL A 344 -3.56 -7.31 -18.81
CA VAL A 344 -4.66 -6.81 -19.62
C VAL A 344 -5.68 -7.94 -19.83
N PRO A 345 -7.00 -7.70 -19.64
CA PRO A 345 -8.02 -8.70 -19.91
C PRO A 345 -7.98 -9.17 -21.37
N SER A 346 -8.11 -10.49 -21.59
CA SER A 346 -8.12 -11.06 -22.95
C SER A 346 -9.31 -10.61 -23.81
N ALA A 347 -10.37 -10.12 -23.17
CA ALA A 347 -11.53 -9.54 -23.85
C ALA A 347 -11.29 -8.09 -24.32
N ALA A 348 -10.22 -7.42 -23.87
CA ALA A 348 -9.94 -6.03 -24.22
C ALA A 348 -9.78 -5.87 -25.73
N LYS A 349 -10.39 -4.81 -26.29
CA LYS A 349 -10.27 -4.45 -27.70
C LYS A 349 -9.85 -3.01 -27.85
N VAL A 350 -9.05 -2.76 -28.88
CA VAL A 350 -8.57 -1.42 -29.25
C VAL A 350 -9.42 -0.90 -30.41
N ASN A 351 -10.01 0.28 -30.27
CA ASN A 351 -10.75 0.98 -31.32
C ASN A 351 -9.82 1.71 -32.28
N SER A 352 -8.82 2.42 -31.73
CA SER A 352 -7.90 3.22 -32.53
C SER A 352 -6.58 3.47 -31.82
N ALA A 353 -5.54 3.70 -32.63
CA ALA A 353 -4.24 4.18 -32.19
C ALA A 353 -3.79 5.30 -33.13
N ARG A 354 -3.31 6.43 -32.59
CA ARG A 354 -2.83 7.58 -33.37
C ARG A 354 -1.66 8.24 -32.63
N VAL A 355 -0.63 8.65 -33.36
CA VAL A 355 0.54 9.32 -32.79
C VAL A 355 0.52 10.79 -33.21
N ASP A 356 0.72 11.70 -32.25
CA ASP A 356 0.82 13.13 -32.55
C ASP A 356 2.25 13.55 -32.95
N ALA A 357 2.42 14.83 -33.27
CA ALA A 357 3.71 15.38 -33.68
C ALA A 357 4.79 15.34 -32.58
N ASN A 358 4.42 15.15 -31.31
CA ASN A 358 5.33 15.08 -30.18
C ASN A 358 5.68 13.62 -29.80
N GLY A 359 5.21 12.64 -30.57
CA GLY A 359 5.40 11.22 -30.28
C GLY A 359 4.51 10.72 -29.15
N ILE A 360 3.40 11.40 -28.83
CA ILE A 360 2.42 10.89 -27.87
C ILE A 360 1.45 9.96 -28.61
N LEU A 361 1.45 8.70 -28.21
CA LEU A 361 0.57 7.67 -28.73
C LEU A 361 -0.78 7.74 -27.98
N MET A 362 -1.83 8.19 -28.66
CA MET A 362 -3.20 8.12 -28.17
C MET A 362 -3.83 6.78 -28.56
N ILE A 363 -4.28 6.01 -27.57
CA ILE A 363 -4.97 4.74 -27.75
C ILE A 363 -6.37 4.84 -27.17
N ASP A 364 -7.34 4.36 -27.93
CA ASP A 364 -8.72 4.19 -27.47
C ASP A 364 -9.06 2.71 -27.38
N PHE A 365 -9.43 2.25 -26.19
CA PHE A 365 -9.98 0.91 -25.95
C PHE A 365 -11.50 0.95 -25.94
N THR A 366 -12.13 -0.19 -26.17
CA THR A 366 -13.56 -0.40 -25.89
C THR A 366 -13.82 -0.50 -24.39
N ASP A 367 -15.09 -0.43 -23.97
CA ASP A 367 -15.50 -0.70 -22.58
C ASP A 367 -15.12 -2.12 -22.10
N ASP A 368 -14.81 -3.06 -23.00
CA ASP A 368 -14.38 -4.42 -22.67
C ASP A 368 -13.14 -4.44 -21.75
N LEU A 369 -12.25 -3.44 -21.85
CA LEU A 369 -11.09 -3.29 -20.97
C LEU A 369 -11.51 -3.06 -19.51
N VAL A 370 -12.56 -2.27 -19.29
CA VAL A 370 -13.08 -1.94 -17.95
C VAL A 370 -13.93 -3.09 -17.42
N THR A 371 -14.84 -3.63 -18.23
CA THR A 371 -15.76 -4.68 -17.79
C THR A 371 -15.08 -6.03 -17.58
N GLY A 372 -13.99 -6.29 -18.30
CA GLY A 372 -13.17 -7.50 -18.14
C GLY A 372 -12.15 -7.42 -17.01
N PHE A 373 -12.00 -6.26 -16.35
CA PHE A 373 -11.01 -6.07 -15.31
C PHE A 373 -11.46 -6.67 -13.97
N GLN A 374 -10.61 -7.46 -13.31
CA GLN A 374 -10.97 -8.18 -12.09
C GLN A 374 -10.97 -7.32 -10.81
N GLY A 375 -10.47 -6.07 -10.89
CA GLY A 375 -10.36 -5.13 -9.77
C GLY A 375 -8.95 -5.07 -9.16
N GLY A 376 -8.80 -4.42 -8.01
CA GLY A 376 -7.53 -4.23 -7.30
C GLY A 376 -6.70 -3.04 -7.81
N GLY A 377 -6.29 -2.15 -6.91
CA GLY A 377 -5.58 -0.92 -7.29
C GLY A 377 -4.20 -1.22 -7.85
N ARG A 378 -3.46 -2.13 -7.22
CA ARG A 378 -2.15 -2.56 -7.76
C ARG A 378 -2.28 -3.28 -9.10
N SER A 379 -3.36 -4.04 -9.32
CA SER A 379 -3.60 -4.69 -10.61
C SER A 379 -3.81 -3.64 -11.71
N GLU A 380 -4.61 -2.61 -11.43
CA GLU A 380 -4.84 -1.50 -12.37
C GLU A 380 -3.51 -0.82 -12.73
N GLN A 381 -2.65 -0.56 -11.74
CA GLN A 381 -1.33 0.01 -11.98
C GLN A 381 -0.47 -0.87 -12.90
N LEU A 382 -0.47 -2.18 -12.68
CA LEU A 382 0.26 -3.13 -13.53
C LEU A 382 -0.28 -3.17 -14.96
N ALA A 383 -1.61 -3.10 -15.14
CA ALA A 383 -2.23 -3.06 -16.45
C ALA A 383 -1.86 -1.79 -17.23
N VAL A 384 -1.96 -0.61 -16.59
CA VAL A 384 -1.59 0.67 -17.20
C VAL A 384 -0.11 0.65 -17.61
N PHE A 385 0.79 0.30 -16.69
CA PHE A 385 2.23 0.35 -17.00
C PHE A 385 2.73 -0.82 -17.85
N SER A 386 2.01 -1.94 -17.91
CA SER A 386 2.26 -3.00 -18.89
C SER A 386 2.01 -2.48 -20.31
N ILE A 387 0.90 -1.78 -20.54
CA ILE A 387 0.58 -1.13 -21.81
C ILE A 387 1.63 -0.04 -22.13
N VAL A 388 1.86 0.88 -21.18
CA VAL A 388 2.74 2.04 -21.39
C VAL A 388 4.18 1.60 -21.64
N ASN A 389 4.76 0.76 -20.79
CA ASN A 389 6.17 0.36 -20.92
C ASN A 389 6.40 -0.48 -22.18
N THR A 390 5.44 -1.31 -22.60
CA THR A 390 5.50 -2.05 -23.87
C THR A 390 5.53 -1.09 -25.07
N LEU A 391 4.63 -0.11 -25.09
CA LEU A 391 4.46 0.77 -26.24
C LEU A 391 5.54 1.85 -26.36
N THR A 392 6.02 2.36 -25.23
CA THR A 392 7.20 3.25 -25.21
C THR A 392 8.51 2.53 -25.59
N GLY A 393 8.48 1.21 -25.80
CA GLY A 393 9.59 0.48 -26.41
C GLY A 393 9.70 0.69 -27.93
N ILE A 394 8.68 1.28 -28.57
CA ILE A 394 8.72 1.66 -29.99
C ILE A 394 9.48 2.98 -30.11
N GLU A 395 10.54 3.00 -30.92
CA GLU A 395 11.31 4.21 -31.20
C GLU A 395 10.41 5.32 -31.77
N GLY A 396 10.47 6.51 -31.16
CA GLY A 396 9.61 7.65 -31.51
C GLY A 396 8.32 7.78 -30.71
N ILE A 397 8.02 6.85 -29.80
CA ILE A 397 6.90 6.96 -28.86
C ILE A 397 7.40 7.43 -27.48
N ASN A 398 7.07 8.67 -27.12
CA ASN A 398 7.56 9.36 -25.92
C ASN A 398 6.60 9.27 -24.73
N GLY A 399 5.38 8.79 -24.96
CA GLY A 399 4.33 8.67 -23.95
C GLY A 399 3.05 8.11 -24.55
N VAL A 400 2.14 7.67 -23.68
CA VAL A 400 0.89 7.03 -24.06
C VAL A 400 -0.28 7.72 -23.37
N LYS A 401 -1.29 8.08 -24.15
CA LYS A 401 -2.55 8.63 -23.68
C LYS A 401 -3.64 7.59 -23.89
N ILE A 402 -4.23 7.09 -22.81
CA ILE A 402 -5.24 6.03 -22.85
C ILE A 402 -6.64 6.64 -22.73
N SER A 403 -7.58 6.11 -23.51
CA SER A 403 -9.01 6.44 -23.45
C SER A 403 -9.87 5.18 -23.57
N ILE A 404 -11.10 5.24 -23.08
CA ILE A 404 -12.11 4.16 -23.12
C ILE A 404 -13.37 4.66 -23.83
N ALA A 405 -13.65 4.13 -25.01
CA ALA A 405 -14.74 4.49 -25.89
C ALA A 405 -14.80 6.01 -26.13
N GLY A 406 -13.65 6.59 -26.48
CA GLY A 406 -13.45 8.01 -26.75
C GLY A 406 -13.31 8.90 -25.52
N ARG A 407 -13.37 8.35 -24.30
CA ARG A 407 -13.34 9.10 -23.04
C ARG A 407 -12.00 8.96 -22.34
N ALA A 408 -11.39 10.07 -21.95
CA ALA A 408 -10.16 10.08 -21.14
C ALA A 408 -10.42 10.41 -19.67
N ASP A 409 -11.61 10.94 -19.34
CA ASP A 409 -12.10 11.24 -18.00
C ASP A 409 -12.65 10.00 -17.30
N VAL A 410 -11.86 8.92 -17.26
CA VAL A 410 -12.27 7.60 -16.75
C VAL A 410 -11.12 6.91 -16.00
N SER A 411 -11.46 5.82 -15.33
CA SER A 411 -10.53 4.88 -14.68
C SER A 411 -10.90 3.44 -15.06
N ILE A 412 -9.93 2.52 -15.06
CA ILE A 412 -10.16 1.10 -15.36
C ILE A 412 -10.70 0.39 -14.10
N GLY A 413 -9.96 0.47 -13.00
CA GLY A 413 -10.25 -0.18 -11.72
C GLY A 413 -10.96 0.74 -10.73
N GLY A 414 -10.76 2.05 -10.83
CA GLY A 414 -11.24 3.07 -9.90
C GLY A 414 -10.14 3.73 -9.08
N HIS A 415 -8.86 3.48 -9.38
CA HIS A 415 -7.72 3.96 -8.59
C HIS A 415 -6.83 4.94 -9.36
N ILE A 416 -6.69 4.75 -10.68
CA ILE A 416 -5.85 5.60 -11.56
C ILE A 416 -6.73 6.38 -12.54
N SER A 417 -6.50 7.69 -12.64
CA SER A 417 -7.14 8.56 -13.64
C SER A 417 -6.42 8.44 -14.99
N LEU A 418 -7.16 8.25 -16.09
CA LEU A 418 -6.59 8.21 -17.45
C LEU A 418 -6.48 9.60 -18.12
N GLU A 419 -6.69 10.69 -17.36
CA GLU A 419 -6.64 12.07 -17.86
C GLU A 419 -5.24 12.56 -18.20
N ASP A 420 -4.21 11.91 -17.69
CA ASP A 420 -2.83 12.29 -17.93
C ASP A 420 -2.21 11.52 -19.11
N VAL A 421 -1.06 12.01 -19.56
CA VAL A 421 -0.17 11.27 -20.46
C VAL A 421 0.77 10.44 -19.61
N PHE A 422 0.73 9.13 -19.78
CA PHE A 422 1.61 8.21 -19.08
C PHE A 422 2.96 8.12 -19.79
N ARG A 423 4.03 8.06 -19.01
CA ARG A 423 5.39 7.83 -19.49
C ARG A 423 5.91 6.53 -18.92
N ARG A 424 6.99 6.05 -19.54
CA ARG A 424 7.70 4.86 -19.09
C ARG A 424 8.04 4.95 -17.62
N ASN A 425 7.73 3.89 -16.87
CA ASN A 425 7.98 3.80 -15.44
C ASN A 425 8.95 2.65 -15.16
N GLU A 426 10.21 2.99 -14.92
CA GLU A 426 11.26 2.01 -14.60
C GLU A 426 11.13 1.44 -13.18
N ALA A 427 10.48 2.16 -12.26
CA ALA A 427 10.41 1.74 -10.85
C ALA A 427 9.48 0.53 -10.61
N ILE A 428 8.64 0.19 -11.60
CA ILE A 428 7.76 -0.98 -11.56
C ILE A 428 8.31 -2.16 -12.37
N LEU A 429 9.43 -1.97 -13.08
CA LEU A 429 10.09 -3.04 -13.82
C LEU A 429 11.04 -3.79 -12.90
N GLU A 430 10.93 -5.12 -12.92
CA GLU A 430 11.99 -5.99 -12.43
C GLU A 430 12.81 -6.42 -13.62
N ILE A 431 13.90 -5.68 -13.84
CA ILE A 431 14.86 -6.04 -14.88
C ILE A 431 15.96 -6.83 -14.19
N TRP A 432 16.07 -8.09 -14.60
CA TRP A 432 17.03 -9.11 -14.16
C TRP A 432 18.18 -8.51 -13.36
N LYS A 433 18.13 -8.66 -12.03
CA LYS A 433 19.32 -8.46 -11.21
C LYS A 433 20.21 -9.67 -11.47
N GLU A 434 21.41 -9.43 -11.99
CA GLU A 434 22.43 -10.47 -12.20
C GLU A 434 22.69 -11.31 -10.94
#